data_AF-A0A1G7LII5-F1
#
_entry.id   AF-A0A1G7LII5-F1
#
_cell.length_a   1.000
_cell.length_b   1.000
_cell.length_c   1.000
_cell.angle_alpha   90.00
_cell.angle_beta   90.00
_cell.angle_gamma   90.00
#
_symmetry.space_group_name_H-M   'P 1'
#
loop_
_entity.id
_entity.type
_entity.pdbx_description
1 polymer ?
#
loop_
_entity_poly.entity_id
_entity_poly.type
_entity_poly.pdbx_seq_one_letter_code
_entity_poly.pdbx_strand_id
1 'polypeptide(L)'
;MDLDKRTKLERAQKRVATIKGFYDHLTIYVIINILVFIFKGKFIITLLIKEALGNPQILNWIDWNVYGIPIIWGIGVLIHGVIVFKIRPSFLTHWEEKKIKKYMNEEQESSSSL
;
A
#
# COMPACT_ATOMS: atom_id res chain seq x y z
N MET A 1 19.91 1.17 34.92
CA MET A 1 19.73 2.42 34.14
C MET A 1 20.33 2.32 32.73
N ASP A 2 21.54 1.79 32.55
CA ASP A 2 22.16 1.63 31.21
C ASP A 2 21.50 0.62 30.26
N LEU A 3 20.92 -0.47 30.79
CA LEU A 3 20.17 -1.44 29.99
C LEU A 3 18.91 -0.82 29.34
N ASP A 4 18.23 0.08 30.05
CA ASP A 4 17.06 0.80 29.52
C ASP A 4 17.47 1.77 28.38
N LYS A 5 18.63 2.43 28.49
CA LYS A 5 19.15 3.30 27.43
C LYS A 5 19.51 2.53 26.16
N ARG A 6 20.19 1.38 26.28
CA ARG A 6 20.57 0.53 25.13
C ARG A 6 19.33 0.02 24.38
N THR A 7 18.34 -0.49 25.10
CA THR A 7 17.10 -1.00 24.49
C THR A 7 16.28 0.11 23.79
N LYS A 8 16.27 1.34 24.31
CA LYS A 8 15.66 2.49 23.64
C LYS A 8 16.36 2.86 22.34
N LEU A 9 17.70 2.88 22.34
CA LEU A 9 18.49 3.17 21.14
C LEU A 9 18.30 2.09 20.05
N GLU A 10 18.32 0.80 20.42
CA GLU A 10 18.08 -0.29 19.48
C GLU A 10 16.68 -0.23 18.86
N ARG A 11 15.65 0.09 19.63
CA ARG A 11 14.28 0.29 19.12
C ARG A 11 14.21 1.45 18.14
N ALA A 12 14.89 2.56 18.43
CA ALA A 12 14.94 3.72 17.54
C ALA A 12 15.69 3.39 16.23
N GLN A 13 16.83 2.68 16.31
CA GLN A 13 17.59 2.24 15.14
C GLN A 13 16.78 1.29 14.26
N LYS A 14 16.10 0.29 14.86
CA LYS A 14 15.23 -0.63 14.14
C LYS A 14 14.09 0.12 13.45
N ARG A 15 13.51 1.13 14.11
CA ARG A 15 12.47 1.99 13.54
C ARG A 15 12.96 2.75 12.31
N VAL A 16 14.14 3.38 12.39
CA VAL A 16 14.74 4.09 11.26
C VAL A 16 15.04 3.12 10.10
N ALA A 17 15.58 1.94 10.39
CA ALA A 17 15.86 0.93 9.37
C ALA A 17 14.59 0.46 8.64
N THR A 18 13.49 0.23 9.37
CA THR A 18 12.20 -0.14 8.75
C THR A 18 11.64 0.98 7.88
N ILE A 19 11.72 2.24 8.33
CA ILE A 19 11.26 3.40 7.54
C ILE A 19 12.12 3.55 6.28
N LYS A 20 13.44 3.41 6.39
CA LYS A 20 14.35 3.48 5.25
C LYS A 20 14.05 2.39 4.21
N GLY A 21 13.86 1.15 4.64
CA GLY A 21 13.52 0.05 3.73
C GLY A 21 12.19 0.26 2.99
N PHE A 22 11.21 0.92 3.64
CA PHE A 22 9.99 1.33 2.95
C PHE A 22 10.25 2.38 1.87
N TYR A 23 11.06 3.41 2.16
CA TYR A 23 11.41 4.43 1.17
C TYR A 23 12.15 3.85 -0.03
N ASP A 24 13.02 2.85 0.17
CA ASP A 24 13.69 2.17 -0.94
C ASP A 24 12.65 1.48 -1.85
N HIS A 25 11.70 0.75 -1.27
CA HIS A 25 10.64 0.08 -2.03
C HIS A 25 9.69 1.06 -2.72
N LEU A 26 9.27 2.13 -2.03
CA LEU A 26 8.44 3.20 -2.59
C LEU A 26 9.15 3.92 -3.74
N THR A 27 10.46 4.20 -3.60
CA THR A 27 11.27 4.86 -4.63
C THR A 27 11.33 4.02 -5.89
N ILE A 28 11.61 2.71 -5.76
CA ILE A 28 11.63 1.78 -6.89
C ILE A 28 10.25 1.72 -7.55
N TYR A 29 9.17 1.64 -6.75
CA TYR A 29 7.81 1.67 -7.27
C TYR A 29 7.55 2.94 -8.10
N VAL A 30 7.87 4.13 -7.57
CA VAL A 30 7.66 5.41 -8.28
C VAL A 30 8.48 5.47 -9.57
N ILE A 31 9.76 5.09 -9.53
CA ILE A 31 10.64 5.10 -10.70
C ILE A 31 10.11 4.18 -11.80
N ILE A 32 9.76 2.94 -11.47
CA ILE A 32 9.22 1.98 -12.44
C ILE A 32 7.92 2.52 -13.06
N ASN A 33 7.02 3.07 -12.25
CA ASN A 33 5.76 3.63 -12.75
C ASN A 33 5.97 4.81 -13.69
N ILE A 34 6.86 5.74 -13.35
CA ILE A 34 7.21 6.86 -14.23
C ILE A 34 7.81 6.35 -15.54
N LEU A 35 8.74 5.39 -15.46
CA LEU A 35 9.32 4.78 -16.66
C LEU A 35 8.25 4.13 -17.53
N VAL A 36 7.40 3.27 -16.95
CA VAL A 36 6.31 2.61 -17.68
C VAL A 36 5.37 3.63 -18.34
N PHE A 37 5.04 4.74 -17.66
CA PHE A 37 4.18 5.78 -18.23
C PHE A 37 4.86 6.54 -19.39
N ILE A 38 6.16 6.86 -19.26
CA ILE A 38 6.95 7.49 -20.32
C ILE A 38 7.10 6.54 -21.52
N PHE A 39 7.45 5.28 -21.27
CA PHE A 39 7.59 4.26 -22.30
C PHE A 39 6.26 4.02 -23.01
N LYS A 40 5.15 3.93 -22.28
CA LYS A 40 3.81 3.87 -22.88
C LYS A 40 3.54 5.09 -23.75
N GLY A 41 3.78 6.31 -23.28
CA GLY A 41 3.54 7.52 -24.08
C GLY A 41 4.33 7.50 -25.39
N LYS A 42 5.63 7.19 -25.33
CA LYS A 42 6.47 7.06 -26.53
C LYS A 42 6.07 5.88 -27.42
N PHE A 43 5.72 4.74 -26.81
CA PHE A 43 5.34 3.52 -27.51
C PHE A 43 3.98 3.69 -28.19
N ILE A 44 2.98 4.27 -27.52
CA ILE A 44 1.68 4.63 -28.10
C ILE A 44 1.88 5.63 -29.21
N ILE A 45 2.67 6.69 -29.04
CA ILE A 45 2.89 7.66 -30.13
C ILE A 45 3.55 6.96 -31.34
N THR A 46 4.57 6.13 -31.11
CA THR A 46 5.26 5.37 -32.15
C THR A 46 4.36 4.33 -32.81
N LEU A 47 3.55 3.64 -32.00
CA LEU A 47 2.56 2.68 -32.47
C LEU A 47 1.46 3.39 -33.23
N LEU A 48 0.84 4.46 -32.75
CA LEU A 48 -0.22 5.21 -33.43
C LEU A 48 0.24 5.71 -34.82
N ILE A 49 1.50 6.15 -34.93
CA ILE A 49 2.13 6.50 -36.22
C ILE A 49 2.27 5.27 -37.14
N LYS A 50 2.50 4.07 -36.59
CA LYS A 50 2.54 2.78 -37.31
C LYS A 50 1.17 2.08 -37.47
N GLU A 51 0.21 2.36 -36.58
CA GLU A 51 -1.05 1.67 -36.32
C GLU A 51 -2.27 2.43 -36.84
N ALA A 52 -2.07 3.44 -37.68
CA ALA A 52 -3.02 3.68 -38.79
C ALA A 52 -3.36 2.37 -39.56
N LEU A 53 -2.65 1.26 -39.29
CA LEU A 53 -2.83 -0.10 -39.80
C LEU A 53 -2.95 -1.23 -38.72
N GLY A 54 -3.14 -0.96 -37.41
CA GLY A 54 -2.95 -1.95 -36.32
C GLY A 54 -4.19 -2.36 -35.50
N ASN A 55 -4.23 -3.62 -35.03
CA ASN A 55 -5.39 -4.29 -34.40
C ASN A 55 -5.71 -3.78 -32.97
N PRO A 56 -6.97 -3.40 -32.66
CA PRO A 56 -7.39 -2.83 -31.37
C PRO A 56 -7.21 -3.75 -30.15
N GLN A 57 -7.07 -5.06 -30.34
CA GLN A 57 -6.96 -6.01 -29.23
C GLN A 57 -5.60 -5.94 -28.50
N ILE A 58 -4.53 -5.59 -29.21
CA ILE A 58 -3.18 -5.46 -28.65
C ILE A 58 -3.10 -4.21 -27.77
N LEU A 59 -3.71 -3.11 -28.21
CA LEU A 59 -3.78 -1.85 -27.46
C LEU A 59 -4.46 -2.02 -26.11
N ASN A 60 -5.61 -2.69 -26.07
CA ASN A 60 -6.36 -2.96 -24.83
C ASN A 60 -5.55 -3.83 -23.85
N TRP A 61 -4.79 -4.81 -24.35
CA TRP A 61 -3.95 -5.66 -23.50
C TRP A 61 -2.80 -4.86 -22.86
N ILE A 62 -2.16 -3.97 -23.63
CA ILE A 62 -1.10 -3.08 -23.12
C ILE A 62 -1.66 -2.11 -22.08
N ASP A 63 -2.82 -1.50 -22.34
CA ASP A 63 -3.46 -0.56 -21.42
C ASP A 63 -3.78 -1.20 -20.07
N TRP A 64 -4.32 -2.42 -20.08
CA TRP A 64 -4.64 -3.15 -18.85
C TRP A 64 -3.38 -3.46 -18.03
N ASN A 65 -2.28 -3.86 -18.67
CA ASN A 65 -1.03 -4.14 -17.96
C ASN A 65 -0.38 -2.87 -17.41
N VAL A 66 -0.42 -1.76 -18.15
CA VAL A 66 0.18 -0.50 -17.72
C VAL A 66 -0.58 0.15 -16.56
N TYR A 67 -1.90 -0.01 -16.46
CA TYR A 67 -2.65 0.57 -15.34
C TYR A 67 -2.93 -0.44 -14.23
N GLY A 68 -3.36 -1.66 -14.58
CA GLY A 68 -3.79 -2.66 -13.63
C GLY A 68 -2.67 -3.12 -12.69
N ILE A 69 -1.49 -3.42 -13.24
CA ILE A 69 -0.36 -3.93 -12.45
C ILE A 69 0.15 -2.86 -11.46
N PRO A 70 0.40 -1.60 -11.86
CA PRO A 70 0.67 -0.51 -10.93
C PRO A 70 -0.35 -0.26 -9.85
N ILE A 71 -1.65 -0.36 -10.16
CA ILE A 71 -2.72 -0.12 -9.19
C ILE A 71 -2.67 -1.19 -8.10
N ILE A 72 -2.58 -2.47 -8.47
CA ILE A 72 -2.51 -3.58 -7.52
C ILE A 72 -1.25 -3.47 -6.65
N TRP A 73 -0.09 -3.21 -7.25
CA TRP A 73 1.15 -2.99 -6.51
C TRP A 73 1.08 -1.74 -5.63
N GLY A 74 0.42 -0.69 -6.09
CA GLY A 74 0.21 0.55 -5.33
C GLY A 74 -0.57 0.31 -4.06
N ILE A 75 -1.60 -0.54 -4.09
CA ILE A 75 -2.33 -0.98 -2.89
C ILE A 75 -1.38 -1.68 -1.91
N GLY A 76 -0.50 -2.57 -2.40
CA GLY A 76 0.51 -3.24 -1.56
C GLY A 76 1.47 -2.26 -0.87
N VAL A 77 1.97 -1.26 -1.61
CA VAL A 77 2.84 -0.21 -1.07
C VAL A 77 2.10 0.65 -0.05
N LEU A 78 0.83 1.01 -0.31
CA LEU A 78 0.00 1.75 0.64
C LEU A 78 -0.20 0.98 1.95
N ILE A 79 -0.55 -0.31 1.88
CA ILE A 79 -0.70 -1.17 3.06
C ILE A 79 0.62 -1.26 3.84
N HIS A 80 1.74 -1.46 3.15
CA HIS A 80 3.06 -1.49 3.79
C HIS A 80 3.38 -0.17 4.50
N GLY A 81 3.05 0.96 3.88
CA GLY A 81 3.19 2.29 4.49
C GLY A 81 2.39 2.42 5.79
N VAL A 82 1.11 2.02 5.79
CA VAL A 82 0.27 2.02 7.01
C VAL A 82 0.92 1.20 8.14
N ILE A 83 1.45 0.03 7.81
CA ILE A 83 2.13 -0.86 8.78
C ILE A 83 3.43 -0.23 9.31
N VAL A 84 4.29 0.26 8.43
CA VAL A 84 5.60 0.83 8.79
C VAL A 84 5.44 2.07 9.64
N PHE A 85 4.55 2.98 9.26
CA PHE A 85 4.30 4.19 10.03
C PHE A 85 3.42 3.95 11.25
N LYS A 86 2.86 2.74 11.42
CA LYS A 86 1.89 2.43 12.48
C LYS A 86 0.74 3.44 12.50
N ILE A 87 0.31 3.85 11.31
CA ILE A 87 -0.82 4.78 11.19
C ILE A 87 -2.03 4.04 11.74
N ARG A 88 -2.62 4.59 12.80
CA ARG A 88 -3.92 4.17 13.31
C ARG A 88 -4.92 5.22 12.87
N PRO A 89 -5.64 5.01 11.76
CA PRO A 89 -6.63 5.97 11.31
C PRO A 89 -7.72 6.10 12.38
N SER A 90 -8.14 7.33 12.67
CA SER A 90 -9.17 7.59 13.68
C SER A 90 -10.46 6.79 13.40
N PHE A 91 -10.82 6.59 12.12
CA PHE A 91 -11.98 5.77 11.74
C PHE A 91 -11.85 4.29 12.15
N LEU A 92 -10.64 3.73 12.09
CA LEU A 92 -10.41 2.31 12.42
C LEU A 92 -10.53 2.11 13.93
N THR A 93 -9.95 3.02 14.72
CA THR A 93 -10.08 3.00 16.18
C THR A 93 -11.53 3.16 16.63
N HIS A 94 -12.28 4.09 16.02
CA HIS A 94 -13.72 4.25 16.29
C HIS A 94 -14.53 2.99 15.92
N TRP A 95 -14.17 2.32 14.83
CA TRP A 95 -14.81 1.06 14.42
C TRP A 95 -14.49 -0.07 15.40
N GLU A 96 -13.22 -0.19 15.82
CA GLU A 96 -12.76 -1.16 16.82
C GLU A 96 -13.50 -0.97 18.16
N GLU A 97 -13.59 0.27 18.65
CA GLU A 97 -14.33 0.61 19.88
C GLU A 97 -15.80 0.22 19.79
N LYS A 98 -16.47 0.53 18.66
CA LYS A 98 -17.87 0.13 18.46
C LYS A 98 -18.04 -1.40 18.46
N LYS A 99 -17.10 -2.13 17.86
CA LYS A 99 -17.13 -3.59 17.83
C LYS A 99 -16.89 -4.21 19.20
N ILE A 100 -15.90 -3.72 19.94
CA ILE A 100 -15.63 -4.16 21.32
C ILE A 100 -16.85 -3.92 22.21
N LYS A 101 -17.46 -2.73 22.12
CA LYS A 101 -18.68 -2.40 22.87
C LYS A 101 -19.86 -3.32 22.50
N LYS A 102 -19.99 -3.67 21.22
CA LYS A 102 -21.01 -4.62 20.76
C LYS A 102 -20.79 -6.02 21.37
N TYR A 103 -19.57 -6.55 21.32
CA TYR A 103 -19.26 -7.87 21.89
C TYR A 103 -19.44 -7.92 23.42
N MET A 104 -19.05 -6.87 24.14
CA MET A 104 -19.30 -6.76 25.60
C MET A 104 -20.79 -6.79 25.93
N ASN A 105 -21.62 -6.09 25.15
CA ASN A 105 -23.07 -6.08 25.37
C ASN A 105 -23.69 -7.45 25.08
N GLU A 106 -23.28 -8.11 23.98
CA GLU A 106 -23.74 -9.47 23.64
C GLU A 106 -23.35 -10.50 24.72
N GLU A 107 -22.15 -10.39 25.29
CA GLU A 107 -21.69 -11.24 26.39
C GLU A 107 -22.51 -11.00 27.67
N GLN A 108 -22.77 -9.75 28.02
CA GLN A 108 -23.62 -9.39 29.18
C GLN A 108 -25.07 -9.86 29.03
N GLU A 109 -25.67 -9.74 27.84
CA GLU A 109 -27.02 -10.23 27.57
C GLU A 109 -27.07 -11.76 27.64
N SER A 110 -26.10 -12.46 27.04
CA SER A 110 -26.04 -13.93 27.08
C SER A 110 -25.85 -14.48 28.49
N SER A 111 -25.00 -13.84 29.30
CA SER A 111 -24.73 -14.24 30.69
C SER A 111 -25.85 -13.87 31.67
N SER A 112 -26.67 -12.85 31.36
CA SER A 112 -27.84 -12.49 32.15
C SER A 112 -29.11 -13.25 31.75
N SER A 113 -29.07 -14.04 30.67
CA SER A 113 -30.17 -14.89 30.17
C SER A 113 -30.07 -16.36 30.61
N LEU A 114 -29.00 -16.73 31.33
CA LEU A 114 -28.77 -18.03 31.99
C LEU A 114 -29.07 -17.91 33.48
#